data_AF-A0A965KRE2-F1
#
_entry.id   AF-A0A965KRE2-F1
#
_cell.length_a   1.000
_cell.length_b   1.000
_cell.length_c   1.000
_cell.angle_alpha   90.00
_cell.angle_beta   90.00
_cell.angle_gamma   90.00
#
_symmetry.space_group_name_H-M   'P 1'
#
loop_
_entity.id
_entity.type
_entity.pdbx_description
1 polymer ?
#
loop_
_entity_poly.entity_id
_entity_poly.type
_entity_poly.pdbx_seq_one_letter_code
_entity_poly.pdbx_strand_id
1 'polypeptide(L)'
;MFEMLSGGILGSIFGGVFRLAPEVLKWMDKKNEREHELNMFKFQCDLEAQRGQQKLAEIGAQREAAIDVGVMDAFNNAITQQAEMVKAAGGWVASLSASVRPVVTYWVLFVWSFIHVWFAWNAWLAGAPAVEVFKTMMTPDFSALLSGTINYWFLDRTLSKRGI
;
A
#
# COMPACT_ATOMS: atom_id res chain seq x y z
N MET A 1 -76.12 44.64 -19.19
CA MET A 1 -75.44 44.56 -17.87
C MET A 1 -74.38 43.46 -17.78
N PHE A 2 -74.44 42.37 -18.56
CA PHE A 2 -73.42 41.30 -18.53
C PHE A 2 -72.09 41.63 -19.24
N GLU A 3 -72.08 42.47 -20.28
CA GLU A 3 -70.84 42.82 -21.03
C GLU A 3 -69.90 43.79 -20.30
N MET A 4 -70.44 44.67 -19.45
CA MET A 4 -69.63 45.63 -18.69
C MET A 4 -68.89 44.95 -17.52
N LEU A 5 -69.46 43.88 -16.98
CA LEU A 5 -68.84 43.05 -15.94
C LEU A 5 -67.85 42.03 -16.51
N SER A 6 -68.11 41.47 -17.70
CA SER A 6 -67.18 40.54 -18.35
C SER A 6 -65.96 41.24 -18.97
N GLY A 7 -66.13 42.40 -19.61
CA GLY A 7 -65.02 43.10 -20.27
C GLY A 7 -64.08 43.85 -19.31
N GLY A 8 -64.63 44.53 -18.30
CA GLY A 8 -63.85 45.38 -17.40
C GLY A 8 -63.12 44.63 -16.28
N ILE A 9 -63.77 43.63 -15.67
CA ILE A 9 -63.18 42.87 -14.55
C ILE A 9 -62.20 41.81 -15.06
N LEU A 10 -62.57 41.07 -16.11
CA LEU A 10 -61.63 40.12 -16.71
C LEU A 10 -60.47 40.85 -17.39
N GLY A 11 -60.71 41.97 -18.07
CA GLY A 11 -59.65 42.77 -18.70
C GLY A 11 -58.66 43.39 -17.70
N SER A 12 -59.12 43.82 -16.52
CA SER A 12 -58.24 44.36 -15.47
C SER A 12 -57.45 43.28 -14.72
N ILE A 13 -58.05 42.11 -14.45
CA ILE A 13 -57.34 40.96 -13.86
C ILE A 13 -56.32 40.40 -14.86
N PHE A 14 -56.70 40.17 -16.12
CA PHE A 14 -55.77 39.70 -17.15
C PHE A 14 -54.68 40.75 -17.44
N GLY A 15 -55.02 42.05 -17.45
CA GLY A 15 -54.03 43.12 -17.59
C GLY A 15 -53.04 43.20 -16.43
N GLY A 16 -53.50 42.97 -15.20
CA GLY A 16 -52.63 42.86 -14.02
C GLY A 16 -51.70 41.64 -14.07
N VAL A 17 -52.23 40.49 -14.50
CA VAL A 17 -51.45 39.24 -14.67
C VAL A 17 -50.41 39.37 -15.78
N PHE A 18 -50.76 39.97 -16.93
CA PHE A 18 -49.81 40.21 -18.02
C PHE A 18 -48.73 41.25 -17.68
N ARG A 19 -48.97 42.12 -16.69
CA ARG A 19 -47.96 43.06 -16.19
C ARG A 19 -47.00 42.42 -15.19
N LEU A 20 -47.46 41.40 -14.44
CA LEU A 20 -46.65 40.60 -13.52
C LEU A 20 -45.90 39.46 -14.22
N ALA A 21 -46.43 38.91 -15.30
CA ALA A 21 -45.79 37.86 -16.11
C ALA A 21 -44.33 38.18 -16.54
N PRO A 22 -44.00 39.37 -17.08
CA PRO A 22 -42.62 39.71 -17.43
C PRO A 22 -41.72 39.87 -16.20
N GLU A 23 -42.28 40.20 -15.04
CA GLU A 23 -41.53 40.33 -13.79
C GLU A 23 -41.21 38.95 -13.18
N VAL A 24 -42.14 37.99 -13.29
CA VAL A 24 -41.92 36.58 -12.92
C VAL A 24 -40.89 35.91 -13.84
N LEU A 25 -40.96 36.17 -15.15
CA LEU A 25 -39.96 35.66 -16.10
C LEU A 25 -38.57 36.23 -15.82
N LYS A 26 -38.46 37.55 -15.55
CA LYS A 26 -37.18 38.17 -15.14
C LYS A 26 -36.64 37.60 -13.83
N TRP A 27 -37.51 37.24 -12.89
CA TRP A 27 -37.10 36.61 -11.64
C TRP A 27 -36.60 35.17 -11.85
N MET A 28 -37.25 34.41 -12.72
CA MET A 28 -36.77 33.09 -13.14
C MET A 28 -35.44 33.15 -13.88
N ASP A 29 -35.23 34.10 -14.79
CA ASP A 29 -33.95 34.28 -15.48
C ASP A 29 -32.84 34.64 -14.49
N LYS A 30 -33.07 35.60 -13.58
CA LYS A 30 -32.11 35.92 -12.52
C LYS A 30 -31.77 34.73 -11.62
N LYS A 31 -32.73 33.84 -11.38
CA LYS A 31 -32.50 32.63 -10.60
C LYS A 31 -31.63 31.64 -11.38
N ASN A 32 -31.92 31.42 -12.66
CA ASN A 32 -31.13 30.55 -13.52
C ASN A 32 -29.69 31.07 -13.72
N GLU A 33 -29.49 32.38 -13.91
CA GLU A 33 -28.14 32.95 -14.02
C GLU A 33 -27.32 32.72 -12.74
N ARG A 34 -27.91 32.96 -11.56
CA ARG A 34 -27.23 32.71 -10.27
C ARG A 34 -26.93 31.24 -10.04
N GLU A 35 -27.84 30.35 -10.43
CA GLU A 35 -27.64 28.92 -10.34
C GLU A 35 -26.54 28.45 -11.30
N HIS A 36 -26.45 29.07 -12.48
CA HIS A 36 -25.39 28.82 -13.45
C HIS A 36 -24.02 29.31 -12.94
N GLU A 37 -23.93 30.52 -12.39
CA GLU A 37 -22.72 31.06 -11.75
C GLU A 37 -22.27 30.17 -10.59
N LEU A 38 -23.21 29.71 -9.76
CA LEU A 38 -22.93 28.82 -8.64
C LEU A 38 -22.42 27.45 -9.10
N ASN A 39 -23.00 26.90 -10.16
CA ASN A 39 -22.53 25.65 -10.76
C ASN A 39 -21.13 25.81 -11.35
N MET A 40 -20.86 26.92 -12.05
CA MET A 40 -19.52 27.24 -12.54
C MET A 40 -18.48 27.37 -11.42
N PHE A 41 -18.85 27.97 -10.29
CA PHE A 41 -17.99 28.06 -9.12
C PHE A 41 -17.72 26.69 -8.50
N LYS A 42 -18.76 25.86 -8.36
CA LYS A 42 -18.62 24.49 -7.84
C LYS A 42 -17.69 23.64 -8.71
N PHE A 43 -17.86 23.68 -10.03
CA PHE A 43 -16.98 22.95 -10.94
C PHE A 43 -15.52 23.41 -10.85
N GLN A 44 -15.28 24.71 -10.65
CA GLN A 44 -13.93 25.22 -10.42
C GLN A 44 -13.33 24.72 -9.10
N CYS A 45 -14.11 24.74 -8.01
CA CYS A 45 -13.68 24.18 -6.74
C CYS A 45 -13.39 22.66 -6.84
N ASP A 46 -14.24 21.90 -7.52
CA ASP A 46 -14.04 20.46 -7.70
C ASP A 46 -12.77 20.17 -8.51
N LEU A 47 -12.52 20.95 -9.57
CA LEU A 47 -11.30 20.83 -10.38
C LEU A 47 -10.04 21.16 -9.56
N GLU A 48 -10.10 22.19 -8.72
CA GLU A 48 -9.00 22.59 -7.85
C GLU A 48 -8.76 21.55 -6.74
N ALA A 49 -9.83 21.01 -6.15
CA ALA A 49 -9.76 19.92 -5.18
C ALA A 49 -9.14 18.65 -5.80
N GLN A 50 -9.55 18.31 -7.02
CA GLN A 50 -9.01 17.16 -7.74
C GLN A 50 -7.53 17.34 -8.09
N ARG A 51 -7.12 18.54 -8.53
CA ARG A 51 -5.71 18.88 -8.73
C ARG A 51 -4.90 18.84 -7.43
N GLY A 52 -5.48 19.32 -6.33
CA GLY A 52 -4.88 19.23 -5.00
C GLY A 52 -4.65 17.79 -4.56
N GLN A 53 -5.64 16.91 -4.77
CA GLN A 53 -5.51 15.48 -4.49
C GLN A 53 -4.45 14.80 -5.35
N GLN A 54 -4.40 15.09 -6.66
CA GLN A 54 -3.37 14.54 -7.55
C GLN A 54 -1.97 14.96 -7.14
N LYS A 55 -1.77 16.24 -6.77
CA LYS A 55 -0.48 16.74 -6.32
C LYS A 55 -0.04 16.10 -5.00
N LEU A 56 -0.98 15.86 -4.07
CA LEU A 56 -0.69 15.12 -2.84
C LEU A 56 -0.31 13.67 -3.11
N ALA A 57 -0.99 13.00 -4.04
CA ALA A 57 -0.66 11.64 -4.45
C ALA A 57 0.74 11.55 -5.09
N GLU A 58 1.10 12.53 -5.93
CA GLU A 58 2.43 12.62 -6.54
C GLU A 58 3.53 12.84 -5.50
N ILE A 59 3.32 13.75 -4.54
CA ILE A 59 4.27 13.99 -3.44
C ILE A 59 4.41 12.73 -2.56
N GLY A 60 3.31 12.02 -2.31
CA GLY A 60 3.32 10.74 -1.60
C GLY A 60 4.19 9.70 -2.31
N ALA A 61 3.97 9.49 -3.60
CA ALA A 61 4.74 8.55 -4.42
C ALA A 61 6.23 8.92 -4.51
N GLN A 62 6.54 10.22 -4.62
CA GLN A 62 7.94 10.69 -4.63
C GLN A 62 8.65 10.49 -3.29
N ARG A 63 7.96 10.70 -2.17
CA ARG A 63 8.51 10.41 -0.84
C ARG A 63 8.80 8.94 -0.65
N GLU A 64 7.89 8.08 -1.08
CA GLU A 64 8.04 6.63 -0.96
C GLU A 64 9.24 6.15 -1.80
N ALA A 65 9.37 6.64 -3.03
CA ALA A 65 10.55 6.38 -3.86
C ALA A 65 11.87 6.91 -3.23
N ALA A 66 11.86 8.09 -2.60
CA ALA A 66 13.04 8.65 -1.96
C ALA A 66 13.47 7.88 -0.70
N ILE A 67 12.51 7.36 0.08
CA ILE A 67 12.79 6.50 1.24
C ILE A 67 13.43 5.20 0.77
N ASP A 68 12.89 4.57 -0.28
CA ASP A 68 13.46 3.34 -0.84
C ASP A 68 14.91 3.54 -1.32
N VAL A 69 15.20 4.65 -1.99
CA VAL A 69 16.58 4.96 -2.44
C VAL A 69 17.51 5.20 -1.25
N GLY A 70 17.08 5.97 -0.23
CA GLY A 70 17.91 6.25 0.95
C GLY A 70 18.22 5.01 1.79
N VAL A 71 17.25 4.09 1.92
CA VAL A 71 17.45 2.81 2.60
C VAL A 71 18.44 1.92 1.82
N MET A 72 18.30 1.85 0.49
CA MET A 72 19.23 1.08 -0.35
C MET A 72 20.66 1.64 -0.32
N ASP A 73 20.82 2.96 -0.25
CA ASP A 73 22.13 3.59 -0.17
C ASP A 73 22.80 3.35 1.21
N ALA A 74 22.02 3.36 2.29
CA ALA A 74 22.49 2.98 3.61
C ALA A 74 22.93 1.50 3.69
N PHE A 75 22.15 0.59 3.08
CA PHE A 75 22.53 -0.82 2.96
C PHE A 75 23.80 -1.00 2.13
N ASN A 76 23.92 -0.33 0.98
CA ASN A 76 25.11 -0.38 0.14
C ASN A 76 26.36 0.13 0.86
N ASN A 77 26.25 1.23 1.61
CA ASN A 77 27.37 1.77 2.39
C ASN A 77 27.79 0.81 3.51
N ALA A 78 26.83 0.19 4.21
CA ALA A 78 27.13 -0.80 5.26
C ALA A 78 27.81 -2.06 4.68
N ILE A 79 27.35 -2.55 3.52
CA ILE A 79 27.96 -3.69 2.82
C ILE A 79 29.38 -3.34 2.35
N THR A 80 29.57 -2.13 1.81
CA THR A 80 30.88 -1.67 1.31
C THR A 80 31.89 -1.53 2.45
N GLN A 81 31.49 -0.95 3.59
CA GLN A 81 32.33 -0.89 4.78
C GLN A 81 32.72 -2.27 5.30
N GLN A 82 31.77 -3.22 5.32
CA GLN A 82 32.07 -4.61 5.68
C GLN A 82 33.08 -5.24 4.71
N ALA A 83 32.90 -5.03 3.40
CA ALA A 83 33.80 -5.57 2.37
C ALA A 83 35.21 -4.96 2.44
N GLU A 84 35.34 -3.66 2.76
CA GLU A 84 36.62 -2.97 2.94
C GLU A 84 37.36 -3.45 4.20
N MET A 85 36.64 -3.58 5.33
CA MET A 85 37.19 -4.16 6.57
C MET A 85 37.69 -5.59 6.35
N VAL A 86 36.97 -6.37 5.56
CA VAL A 86 37.33 -7.74 5.17
C VAL A 86 38.56 -7.77 4.26
N LYS A 87 38.70 -6.83 3.31
CA LYS A 87 39.92 -6.67 2.49
C LYS A 87 41.13 -6.27 3.34
N ALA A 88 40.94 -5.39 4.33
CA ALA A 88 42.01 -4.92 5.21
C ALA A 88 42.53 -6.00 6.18
N ALA A 89 41.68 -6.98 6.55
CA ALA A 89 42.02 -8.03 7.52
C ALA A 89 42.82 -9.23 6.96
N GLY A 90 43.13 -9.23 5.65
CA GLY A 90 43.89 -10.29 5.00
C GLY A 90 43.02 -11.47 4.51
N GLY A 91 43.40 -12.04 3.36
CA GLY A 91 42.57 -12.96 2.56
C GLY A 91 42.10 -14.23 3.27
N TRP A 92 42.81 -14.69 4.31
CA TRP A 92 42.39 -15.84 5.10
C TRP A 92 41.24 -15.51 6.07
N VAL A 93 41.30 -14.35 6.73
CA VAL A 93 40.21 -13.86 7.61
C VAL A 93 38.98 -13.50 6.79
N ALA A 94 39.18 -12.99 5.57
CA ALA A 94 38.11 -12.72 4.62
C ALA A 94 37.36 -13.98 4.18
N SER A 95 38.10 -15.03 3.82
CA SER A 95 37.53 -16.34 3.46
C SER A 95 36.81 -16.98 4.66
N LEU A 96 37.41 -16.88 5.85
CA LEU A 96 36.81 -17.41 7.08
C LEU A 96 35.50 -16.66 7.42
N SER A 97 35.50 -15.33 7.41
CA SER A 97 34.32 -14.50 7.68
C SER A 97 33.20 -14.75 6.65
N ALA A 98 33.53 -14.84 5.37
CA ALA A 98 32.58 -15.18 4.31
C ALA A 98 31.96 -16.59 4.51
N SER A 99 32.72 -17.52 5.10
CA SER A 99 32.24 -18.88 5.38
C SER A 99 31.34 -18.99 6.61
N VAL A 100 31.38 -18.03 7.55
CA VAL A 100 30.58 -18.10 8.79
C VAL A 100 29.08 -18.15 8.48
N ARG A 101 28.63 -17.35 7.51
CA ARG A 101 27.21 -17.27 7.11
C ARG A 101 26.63 -18.61 6.60
N PRO A 102 27.26 -19.31 5.64
CA PRO A 102 26.87 -20.67 5.27
C PRO A 102 27.01 -21.68 6.41
N VAL A 103 28.13 -21.65 7.14
CA VAL A 103 28.43 -22.66 8.18
C VAL A 103 27.42 -22.62 9.32
N VAL A 104 27.04 -21.43 9.79
CA VAL A 104 26.02 -21.28 10.85
C VAL A 104 24.68 -21.84 10.38
N THR A 105 24.31 -21.60 9.12
CA THR A 105 23.05 -22.12 8.58
C THR A 105 23.04 -23.65 8.53
N TYR A 106 24.11 -24.26 8.01
CA TYR A 106 24.23 -25.73 7.98
C TYR A 106 24.30 -26.32 9.38
N TRP A 107 25.00 -25.67 10.32
CA TRP A 107 25.08 -26.11 11.71
C TRP A 107 23.72 -26.10 12.40
N VAL A 108 22.93 -25.03 12.22
CA VAL A 108 21.57 -24.93 12.76
C VAL A 108 20.68 -26.02 12.17
N LEU A 109 20.73 -26.24 10.85
CA LEU A 109 19.98 -27.32 10.20
C LEU A 109 20.42 -28.71 10.66
N PHE A 110 21.71 -28.90 10.94
CA PHE A 110 22.28 -30.15 11.43
C PHE A 110 21.82 -30.46 12.86
N VAL A 111 22.03 -29.53 13.80
CA VAL A 111 21.58 -29.67 15.20
C VAL A 111 20.07 -29.89 15.26
N TRP A 112 19.33 -29.19 14.40
CA TRP A 112 17.88 -29.34 14.28
C TRP A 112 17.47 -30.74 13.79
N SER A 113 18.07 -31.23 12.69
CA SER A 113 17.78 -32.56 12.14
C SER A 113 18.13 -33.65 13.16
N PHE A 114 19.23 -33.46 13.89
CA PHE A 114 19.66 -34.36 14.95
C PHE A 114 18.63 -34.43 16.09
N ILE A 115 18.12 -33.30 16.56
CA ILE A 115 17.08 -33.27 17.62
C ILE A 115 15.78 -33.93 17.14
N HIS A 116 15.40 -33.78 15.86
CA HIS A 116 14.19 -34.41 15.31
C HIS A 116 14.32 -35.93 15.24
N VAL A 117 15.48 -36.43 14.77
CA VAL A 117 15.77 -37.86 14.77
C VAL A 117 15.82 -38.40 16.19
N TRP A 118 16.45 -37.67 17.11
CA TRP A 118 16.52 -38.02 18.53
C TRP A 118 15.13 -38.09 19.18
N PHE A 119 14.27 -37.10 18.93
CA PHE A 119 12.91 -37.08 19.47
C PHE A 119 12.04 -38.19 18.86
N ALA A 120 12.12 -38.40 17.55
CA ALA A 120 11.42 -39.51 16.88
C ALA A 120 11.87 -40.88 17.42
N TRP A 121 13.16 -41.05 17.69
CA TRP A 121 13.71 -42.26 18.31
C TRP A 121 13.17 -42.48 19.73
N ASN A 122 13.13 -41.44 20.56
CA ASN A 122 12.58 -41.53 21.91
C ASN A 122 11.06 -41.78 21.90
N ALA A 123 10.33 -41.15 20.98
CA ALA A 123 8.88 -41.35 20.83
C ALA A 123 8.55 -42.78 20.36
N TRP A 124 9.39 -43.36 19.49
CA TRP A 124 9.29 -44.76 19.10
C TRP A 124 9.50 -45.71 20.29
N LEU A 125 10.53 -45.46 21.10
CA LEU A 125 10.79 -46.23 22.32
C LEU A 125 9.67 -46.10 23.36
N ALA A 126 9.03 -44.93 23.45
CA ALA A 126 7.92 -44.67 24.35
C ALA A 126 6.56 -45.20 23.84
N GLY A 127 6.50 -45.75 22.62
CA GLY A 127 5.25 -46.24 22.01
C GLY A 127 4.23 -45.14 21.74
N ALA A 128 4.67 -43.90 21.56
CA ALA A 128 3.79 -42.76 21.35
C ALA A 128 3.07 -42.84 19.98
N PRO A 129 1.81 -42.39 19.85
CA PRO A 129 1.09 -42.39 18.59
C PRO A 129 1.80 -41.52 17.55
N ALA A 130 2.09 -42.07 16.36
CA ALA A 130 2.81 -41.38 15.28
C ALA A 130 2.16 -40.03 14.89
N VAL A 131 0.83 -39.93 14.99
CA VAL A 131 0.07 -38.71 14.67
C VAL A 131 0.34 -37.59 15.66
N GLU A 132 0.49 -37.90 16.95
CA GLU A 132 0.79 -36.90 17.98
C GLU A 132 2.22 -36.40 17.85
N VAL A 133 3.16 -37.33 17.65
CA VAL A 133 4.58 -37.03 17.41
C VAL A 133 4.75 -36.11 16.19
N PHE A 134 4.04 -36.39 15.09
CA PHE A 134 4.09 -35.57 13.89
C PHE A 134 3.51 -34.16 14.11
N LYS A 135 2.41 -34.02 14.84
CA LYS A 135 1.82 -32.71 15.17
C LYS A 135 2.72 -31.88 16.10
N THR A 136 3.45 -32.53 16.99
CA THR A 136 4.42 -31.86 17.87
C THR A 136 5.71 -31.46 17.13
N MET A 137 6.14 -32.25 16.14
CA MET A 137 7.34 -31.97 15.34
C MET A 137 7.10 -30.92 14.24
N MET A 138 5.95 -30.97 13.54
CA MET A 138 5.59 -30.02 12.49
C MET A 138 4.69 -28.89 13.01
N THR A 139 5.27 -27.99 13.81
CA THR A 139 4.55 -26.79 14.26
C THR A 139 4.46 -25.73 13.13
N PRO A 140 3.48 -24.82 13.20
CA PRO A 140 3.39 -23.68 12.28
C PRO A 140 4.65 -22.80 12.33
N ASP A 141 5.17 -22.53 13.53
CA ASP A 141 6.40 -21.76 13.73
C ASP A 141 7.60 -22.43 13.05
N PHE A 142 7.66 -23.76 13.09
CA PHE A 142 8.70 -24.53 12.42
C PHE A 142 8.60 -24.45 10.89
N SER A 143 7.40 -24.61 10.34
CA SER A 143 7.19 -24.49 8.89
C SER A 143 7.55 -23.08 8.39
N ALA A 144 7.26 -22.06 9.20
CA ALA A 144 7.65 -20.67 8.93
C ALA A 144 9.18 -20.48 8.98
N LEU A 145 9.88 -21.04 9.97
CA LEU A 145 11.34 -20.93 10.09
C LEU A 145 12.07 -21.61 8.92
N LEU A 146 11.62 -22.81 8.54
CA LEU A 146 12.21 -23.58 7.44
C LEU A 146 11.94 -22.89 6.10
N SER A 147 10.71 -22.43 5.88
CA SER A 147 10.37 -21.62 4.71
C SER A 147 11.19 -20.33 4.66
N GLY A 148 11.40 -19.66 5.79
CA GLY A 148 12.19 -18.43 5.87
C GLY A 148 13.66 -18.66 5.51
N THR A 149 14.25 -19.76 6.00
CA THR A 149 15.65 -20.10 5.71
C THR A 149 15.83 -20.50 4.25
N ILE A 150 14.94 -21.30 3.69
CA ILE A 150 14.98 -21.67 2.26
C ILE A 150 14.78 -20.42 1.40
N ASN A 151 13.81 -19.57 1.75
CA ASN A 151 13.54 -18.34 1.02
C ASN A 151 14.75 -17.40 1.05
N TYR A 152 15.41 -17.26 2.20
CA TYR A 152 16.67 -16.51 2.31
C TYR A 152 17.74 -17.00 1.33
N TRP A 153 18.00 -18.32 1.27
CA TRP A 153 19.00 -18.88 0.35
C TRP A 153 18.63 -18.78 -1.13
N PHE A 154 17.35 -18.91 -1.45
CA PHE A 154 16.87 -18.73 -2.82
C PHE A 154 16.94 -17.25 -3.24
N LEU A 155 16.48 -16.33 -2.39
CA LEU A 155 16.55 -14.89 -2.64
C LEU A 155 18.00 -14.39 -2.72
N ASP A 156 18.84 -14.70 -1.74
CA ASP A 156 20.25 -14.30 -1.71
C ASP A 156 20.99 -14.77 -2.98
N ARG A 157 20.76 -16.01 -3.42
CA ARG A 157 21.32 -16.52 -4.69
C ARG A 157 20.77 -15.79 -5.92
N THR A 158 19.48 -15.45 -5.93
CA THR A 158 18.88 -14.73 -7.07
C THR A 158 19.31 -13.26 -7.14
N LEU A 159 19.46 -12.60 -5.99
CA LEU A 159 19.89 -11.21 -5.87
C LEU A 159 21.39 -11.09 -6.16
N SER A 160 22.22 -11.96 -5.58
CA SER A 160 23.65 -12.06 -5.87
C SER A 160 23.94 -12.28 -7.36
N LYS A 161 23.12 -13.08 -8.07
CA LYS A 161 23.23 -13.26 -9.53
C LYS A 161 22.76 -12.05 -10.35
N ARG A 162 21.91 -11.20 -9.78
CA ARG A 162 21.41 -9.98 -10.42
C ARG A 162 22.30 -8.76 -10.14
N GLY A 163 23.33 -8.89 -9.29
CA GLY A 163 24.28 -7.81 -9.00
C GLY A 163 23.68 -6.67 -8.17
N ILE A 164 22.63 -6.97 -7.41
CA ILE A 164 21.99 -6.11 -6.40
C ILE A 164 22.07 -6.80 -5.04
#